data_AF-A0A1J3G9Q2-F1
#
_entry.id   AF-A0A1J3G9Q2-F1
#
_cell.length_a   1.000
_cell.length_b   1.000
_cell.length_c   1.000
_cell.angle_alpha   90.00
_cell.angle_beta   90.00
_cell.angle_gamma   90.00
#
_symmetry.space_group_name_H-M   'P 1'
#
loop_
_entity.id
_entity.type
_entity.pdbx_description
1 polymer ?
#
loop_
_entity_poly.entity_id
_entity_poly.type
_entity_poly.pdbx_seq_one_letter_code
_entity_poly.pdbx_strand_id
1 'polypeptide(L)'
;EAYLDWERKMESNFLVQGTYELNKVKIAISEFNGYALLWWEQLGLTRHRQREPSITTWDQLVTQMRKKFVPAHYQRETLNKLRRL
;
A
#
# COMPACT_ATOMS: atom_id res chain seq x y z
N GLU A 1 7.14 4.07 10.30
CA GLU A 1 6.02 4.91 10.74
C GLU A 1 5.39 5.72 9.61
N ALA A 2 6.16 6.43 8.77
CA ALA A 2 5.62 7.25 7.65
C ALA A 2 4.63 6.52 6.72
N TYR A 3 4.87 5.24 6.38
CA TYR A 3 3.94 4.46 5.55
C TYR A 3 2.58 4.22 6.23
N LEU A 4 2.59 3.91 7.53
CA LEU A 4 1.36 3.59 8.27
C LEU A 4 0.50 4.84 8.51
N ASP A 5 1.15 5.99 8.70
CA ASP A 5 0.45 7.27 8.78
C ASP A 5 -0.22 7.63 7.44
N TRP A 6 0.53 7.47 6.33
CA TRP A 6 0.01 7.67 4.98
C TRP A 6 -1.18 6.74 4.66
N GLU A 7 -1.06 5.46 5.00
CA GLU A 7 -2.11 4.45 4.77
C GLU A 7 -3.40 4.82 5.52
N ARG A 8 -3.31 5.17 6.81
CA ARG A 8 -4.47 5.61 7.62
C ARG A 8 -5.11 6.87 7.07
N LYS A 9 -4.30 7.84 6.63
CA LYS A 9 -4.79 9.07 5.99
C LYS A 9 -5.59 8.77 4.73
N MET A 10 -5.07 7.88 3.88
CA MET A 10 -5.74 7.46 2.64
C MET A 10 -7.03 6.70 2.93
N GLU A 11 -7.02 5.75 3.87
CA GLU A 11 -8.21 5.01 4.29
C GLU A 11 -9.32 5.95 4.80
N SER A 12 -8.96 6.92 5.64
CA SER A 12 -9.90 7.93 6.13
C SER A 12 -10.49 8.77 4.99
N ASN A 13 -9.65 9.23 4.05
CA ASN A 13 -10.12 10.02 2.90
C ASN A 13 -11.08 9.21 2.01
N PHE A 14 -10.77 7.94 1.77
CA PHE A 14 -11.60 7.07 0.93
C PHE A 14 -12.93 6.70 1.59
N LEU A 15 -12.94 6.53 2.91
CA LEU A 15 -14.15 6.25 3.69
C LEU A 15 -15.14 7.42 3.60
N VAL A 16 -14.65 8.65 3.70
CA VAL A 16 -15.50 9.87 3.64
C VAL A 16 -16.05 10.13 2.24
N GLN A 17 -15.27 9.83 1.20
CA GLN A 17 -15.64 10.18 -0.19
C GLN A 17 -16.44 9.10 -0.94
N GLY A 18 -16.53 7.86 -0.43
CA GLY A 18 -17.22 6.78 -1.13
C GLY A 18 -16.61 6.47 -2.51
N THR A 19 -15.29 6.54 -2.63
CA THR A 19 -14.56 6.41 -3.90
C THR A 19 -14.61 4.98 -4.46
N TYR A 20 -14.65 4.84 -5.79
CA TYR A 20 -14.51 3.55 -6.48
C TYR A 20 -13.06 3.04 -6.38
N GLU A 21 -12.89 1.72 -6.28
CA GLU A 21 -11.58 1.06 -6.07
C GLU A 21 -10.49 1.49 -7.07
N LEU A 22 -10.82 1.55 -8.36
CA LEU A 22 -9.90 2.01 -9.41
C LEU A 22 -9.45 3.47 -9.20
N ASN A 23 -10.34 4.33 -8.69
CA ASN A 23 -10.00 5.72 -8.41
C ASN A 23 -9.12 5.82 -7.17
N LYS A 24 -9.35 5.00 -6.13
CA LYS A 24 -8.48 4.94 -4.95
C LYS A 24 -7.05 4.60 -5.33
N VAL A 25 -6.87 3.59 -6.19
CA VAL A 25 -5.55 3.19 -6.69
C VAL A 25 -4.87 4.34 -7.44
N LYS A 26 -5.59 5.03 -8.33
CA LYS A 26 -5.04 6.19 -9.06
C LYS A 26 -4.61 7.33 -8.13
N ILE A 27 -5.46 7.69 -7.17
CA ILE A 27 -5.19 8.75 -6.19
C ILE A 27 -3.96 8.39 -5.34
N ALA A 28 -3.85 7.13 -4.92
CA ALA A 28 -2.72 6.68 -4.14
C ALA A 28 -1.40 6.72 -4.92
N ILE A 29 -1.41 6.25 -6.17
CA ILE A 29 -0.24 6.27 -7.05
C ILE A 29 0.19 7.70 -7.33
N SER A 30 -0.74 8.66 -7.46
CA SER A 30 -0.38 10.08 -7.68
C SER A 30 0.38 10.71 -6.51
N GLU A 31 0.28 10.15 -5.31
CA GLU A 31 1.02 10.62 -4.13
C GLU A 31 2.43 10.01 -4.04
N PHE A 32 2.75 9.03 -4.90
CA PHE A 32 4.06 8.40 -4.90
C PHE A 32 5.11 9.35 -5.45
N ASN A 33 6.21 9.46 -4.72
CA ASN A 33 7.34 10.30 -5.08
C ASN A 33 8.66 9.58 -4.80
N GLY A 34 9.71 9.96 -5.53
CA GLY A 34 11.06 9.43 -5.39
C GLY A 34 11.10 7.89 -5.44
N TYR A 35 11.62 7.27 -4.38
CA TYR A 35 11.81 5.81 -4.32
C TYR A 35 10.50 5.01 -4.43
N ALA A 36 9.38 5.53 -3.92
CA ALA A 36 8.09 4.84 -3.99
C ALA A 36 7.57 4.75 -5.43
N LEU A 37 7.78 5.80 -6.23
CA LEU A 37 7.40 5.82 -7.64
C LEU A 37 8.25 4.83 -8.46
N LEU A 38 9.58 4.84 -8.26
CA LEU A 38 10.49 3.90 -8.93
C LEU A 38 10.13 2.44 -8.63
N TRP A 39 9.79 2.14 -7.37
CA TRP A 39 9.34 0.81 -6.99
C TRP A 39 8.04 0.42 -7.70
N TRP A 40 7.08 1.34 -7.84
CA TRP A 40 5.81 1.10 -8.52
C TRP A 40 6.01 0.77 -10.01
N GLU A 41 6.86 1.53 -10.70
CA GLU A 41 7.21 1.27 -12.10
C GLU A 41 7.86 -0.11 -12.26
N GLN A 42 8.81 -0.45 -11.38
CA GLN A 42 9.46 -1.75 -11.39
C GLN A 42 8.48 -2.90 -11.10
N LEU A 43 7.52 -2.68 -10.21
CA LEU A 43 6.46 -3.65 -9.90
C LEU A 43 5.59 -3.91 -11.14
N GLY A 44 5.19 -2.85 -11.85
CA GLY A 44 4.43 -2.95 -13.10
C GLY A 44 5.15 -3.78 -14.17
N LEU A 45 6.45 -3.51 -14.37
CA LEU A 45 7.29 -4.27 -15.31
C LEU A 45 7.41 -5.76 -14.92
N THR A 46 7.60 -6.03 -13.63
CA THR A 46 7.73 -7.39 -13.11
C THR A 46 6.44 -8.18 -13.31
N ARG A 47 5.30 -7.57 -12.97
CA ARG A 47 3.97 -8.18 -13.15
C ARG A 47 3.65 -8.47 -14.61
N HIS A 48 3.95 -7.52 -15.50
CA HIS A 48 3.79 -7.72 -16.94
C HIS A 48 4.60 -8.92 -17.44
N ARG A 49 5.87 -9.03 -17.03
CA ARG A 49 6.74 -10.17 -17.37
C ARG A 49 6.19 -11.50 -16.84
N GLN A 50 5.58 -11.48 -15.66
CA GLN A 50 4.99 -12.65 -15.00
C GLN A 50 3.56 -12.96 -15.46
N ARG A 51 2.98 -12.16 -16.36
CA ARG A 51 1.57 -12.22 -16.78
C ARG A 51 0.59 -12.13 -15.59
N GLU A 52 1.00 -11.45 -14.53
CA GLU A 52 0.14 -11.17 -13.39
C GLU A 52 -0.83 -10.03 -13.73
N PRO A 53 -2.06 -10.06 -13.18
CA PRO A 53 -3.00 -8.98 -13.38
C PRO A 53 -2.50 -7.66 -12.75
N SER A 54 -2.90 -6.55 -13.36
CA SER A 54 -2.70 -5.22 -12.82
C SER A 54 -3.42 -5.05 -11.49
N ILE A 55 -2.86 -4.22 -10.63
CA ILE A 55 -3.48 -3.86 -9.34
C ILE A 55 -4.64 -2.90 -9.62
N THR A 56 -5.86 -3.34 -9.33
CA THR A 56 -7.09 -2.57 -9.59
C THR A 56 -7.85 -2.16 -8.33
N THR A 57 -7.47 -2.70 -7.18
CA THR A 57 -8.09 -2.41 -5.88
C THR A 57 -7.11 -1.82 -4.88
N TRP A 58 -7.64 -1.04 -3.95
CA TRP A 58 -6.86 -0.41 -2.88
C TRP A 58 -6.20 -1.47 -2.00
N ASP A 59 -6.92 -2.54 -1.67
CA ASP A 59 -6.42 -3.66 -0.86
C ASP A 59 -5.19 -4.35 -1.49
N GLN A 60 -5.21 -4.59 -2.81
CA GLN A 60 -4.08 -5.18 -3.51
C GLN A 60 -2.86 -4.25 -3.48
N LEU A 61 -3.08 -2.93 -3.65
CA LEU A 61 -2.02 -1.93 -3.59
C LEU A 61 -1.37 -1.90 -2.19
N VAL A 62 -2.20 -1.77 -1.16
CA VAL A 62 -1.78 -1.75 0.25
C VAL A 62 -1.03 -3.02 0.61
N THR A 63 -1.48 -4.19 0.17
CA THR A 63 -0.79 -5.46 0.43
C THR A 63 0.63 -5.48 -0.14
N GLN A 64 0.81 -5.01 -1.37
CA GLN A 64 2.14 -4.93 -1.99
C GLN A 64 3.03 -3.90 -1.30
N MET A 65 2.46 -2.75 -0.94
CA MET A 65 3.19 -1.69 -0.24
C MET A 65 3.60 -2.12 1.16
N ARG A 66 2.71 -2.76 1.94
CA ARG A 66 3.05 -3.34 3.25
C ARG A 66 4.21 -4.32 3.11
N LYS A 67 4.18 -5.22 2.13
CA LYS A 67 5.28 -6.18 1.90
C LYS A 67 6.62 -5.51 1.59
N LYS A 68 6.61 -4.35 0.91
CA LYS A 68 7.83 -3.64 0.49
C LYS A 68 8.35 -2.66 1.54
N PHE A 69 7.46 -1.88 2.16
CA PHE A 69 7.78 -0.73 3.01
C PHE A 69 7.58 -0.98 4.50
N VAL A 70 6.87 -2.04 4.87
CA VAL A 70 6.74 -2.48 6.27
C VAL A 70 7.63 -3.70 6.48
N PRO A 71 8.71 -3.59 7.28
CA PRO A 71 9.51 -4.74 7.61
C PRO A 71 8.68 -5.82 8.30
N ALA A 72 8.96 -7.10 8.01
CA ALA A 72 8.25 -8.24 8.61
C ALA A 72 8.26 -8.25 10.16
N HIS A 73 9.24 -7.58 10.80
CA HIS A 73 9.30 -7.45 12.26
C HIS A 73 8.23 -6.54 12.86
N TYR A 74 7.65 -5.62 12.08
CA TYR A 74 6.60 -4.72 12.56
C TYR A 74 5.29 -5.48 12.91
N GLN A 75 5.02 -6.57 12.20
CA GLN A 75 3.91 -7.48 12.53
C GLN A 75 4.15 -8.20 13.87
N ARG A 76 5.41 -8.56 14.17
CA ARG A 76 5.80 -9.20 15.45
C ARG A 76 5.74 -8.24 16.62
N GLU A 77 6.16 -6.98 16.46
CA GLU A 77 6.10 -5.99 17.54
C GLU A 77 4.67 -5.61 17.91
N THR A 78 3.76 -5.53 16.93
CA THR A 78 2.33 -5.26 17.19
C THR A 78 1.72 -6.39 18.03
N LEU A 79 2.02 -7.65 17.71
CA LEU A 79 1.57 -8.82 18.48
C LEU A 79 2.21 -8.88 19.88
N ASN A 80 3.49 -8.52 20.02
CA ASN A 80 4.16 -8.50 21.33
C ASN A 80 3.64 -7.39 22.25
N LYS A 81 3.24 -6.24 21.71
CA LYS A 81 2.58 -5.17 22.49
C LYS A 81 1.20 -5.59 22.98
N LEU A 82 0.43 -6.32 22.17
CA LEU A 82 -0.87 -6.89 22.56
C LEU A 82 -0.75 -7.99 23.61
N ARG A 83 0.36 -8.74 23.64
CA ARG A 83 0.64 -9.78 24.65
C ARG A 83 1.16 -9.25 25.99
N ARG A 84 1.46 -7.95 26.08
CA ARG A 84 1.95 -7.28 27.31
C ARG A 84 0.90 -6.38 27.96
N LEU A 85 -0.33 -6.40 27.45
CA LEU A 85 -1.55 -5.92 28.13
C LEU A 85 -2.24 -7.11 28.78
#